data_AF-A0A4R4VEH5-F1
#
_entry.id   AF-A0A4R4VEH5-F1
#
_cell.length_a   1.000
_cell.length_b   1.000
_cell.length_c   1.000
_cell.angle_alpha   90.00
_cell.angle_beta   90.00
_cell.angle_gamma   90.00
#
_symmetry.space_group_name_H-M   'P 1'
#
loop_
_entity.id
_entity.type
_entity.pdbx_description
1 polymer ?
#
loop_
_entity_poly.entity_id
_entity_poly.type
_entity_poly.pdbx_seq_one_letter_code
_entity_poly.pdbx_strand_id
1 'polypeptide(L)'
;MARTRTDQGGPVTPPNQLRYALAAAARGWHVFPAAVGDKPPVKGFTDWETRATTDPDLIRRCWSRAPYNVGIACGPSGLVVVDLDKPKPGMEGLRPPPPWDLPGVTEGADVLALLCERAGQPLPFETFTVRTRRGGTHLYYTAPDGVKLRNTEGDRGGLGWLIDTRASGGYVLGPGSFVDLPDGTGTYEVLHNATPAPLPPSLFQQLLPT
;
A
#
# COMPACT_ATOMS: atom_id res chain seq x y z
N MET A 1 57.88 -10.86 0.86
CA MET A 1 56.93 -9.76 0.59
C MET A 1 55.51 -10.31 0.72
N ALA A 2 54.84 -10.04 1.83
CA ALA A 2 53.42 -10.36 2.02
C ALA A 2 52.68 -9.03 2.22
N ARG A 3 51.78 -8.68 1.29
CA ARG A 3 50.90 -7.52 1.44
C ARG A 3 49.58 -8.01 2.00
N THR A 4 49.39 -7.79 3.29
CA THR A 4 48.12 -7.92 3.99
C THR A 4 47.16 -6.87 3.44
N ARG A 5 46.06 -7.28 2.79
CA ARG A 5 44.94 -6.38 2.49
C ARG A 5 44.13 -6.20 3.78
N THR A 6 44.21 -5.00 4.35
CA THR A 6 43.27 -4.51 5.36
C THR A 6 41.94 -4.22 4.66
N ASP A 7 40.91 -4.99 5.02
CA ASP A 7 39.52 -4.71 4.65
C ASP A 7 39.02 -3.58 5.56
N GLN A 8 38.82 -2.40 4.98
CA GLN A 8 38.27 -1.22 5.64
C GLN A 8 36.76 -1.23 5.42
N GLY A 9 36.03 -1.85 6.35
CA GLY A 9 34.56 -1.86 6.36
C GLY A 9 33.99 -0.48 6.62
N GLY A 10 33.69 0.26 5.54
CA GLY A 10 32.84 1.45 5.61
C GLY A 10 31.42 1.09 6.08
N PRO A 11 30.63 2.07 6.55
CA PRO A 11 29.26 1.82 7.00
C PRO A 11 28.45 1.21 5.86
N VAL A 12 27.98 -0.03 6.05
CA VAL A 12 27.06 -0.69 5.12
C VAL A 12 25.76 0.11 5.15
N THR A 13 25.45 0.83 4.07
CA THR A 13 24.16 1.47 3.90
C THR A 13 23.08 0.39 3.99
N PRO A 14 22.14 0.46 4.96
CA PRO A 14 21.11 -0.55 5.08
C PRO A 14 20.27 -0.63 3.79
N PRO A 15 19.76 -1.83 3.42
CA PRO A 15 18.86 -1.98 2.30
C PRO A 15 17.70 -0.99 2.41
N ASN A 16 17.28 -0.41 1.29
CA ASN A 16 16.24 0.62 1.25
C ASN A 16 14.97 0.19 2.02
N GLN A 17 14.63 -1.09 1.93
CA GLN A 17 13.48 -1.71 2.60
C GLN A 17 13.53 -1.61 4.12
N LEU A 18 14.70 -1.80 4.75
CA LEU A 18 14.83 -1.68 6.22
C LEU A 18 14.55 -0.24 6.67
N ARG A 19 15.05 0.74 5.91
CA ARG A 19 14.81 2.17 6.22
C ARG A 19 13.32 2.49 6.18
N TYR A 20 12.60 1.99 5.18
CA TYR A 20 11.17 2.19 5.07
C TYR A 20 10.37 1.41 6.13
N ALA A 21 10.76 0.18 6.46
CA ALA A 21 10.12 -0.59 7.53
C ALA A 21 10.23 0.15 8.89
N LEU A 22 11.41 0.66 9.23
CA LEU A 22 11.62 1.47 10.44
C LEU A 22 10.84 2.80 10.39
N ALA A 23 10.78 3.46 9.22
CA ALA A 23 10.04 4.70 9.05
C ALA A 23 8.52 4.51 9.17
N ALA A 24 8.00 3.37 8.72
CA ALA A 24 6.59 2.99 8.91
C ALA A 24 6.30 2.69 10.39
N ALA A 25 7.16 1.91 11.05
CA ALA A 25 7.02 1.63 12.48
C ALA A 25 7.09 2.90 13.36
N ALA A 26 7.94 3.87 13.00
CA ALA A 26 8.01 5.17 13.68
C ALA A 26 6.72 6.00 13.54
N ARG A 27 5.88 5.71 12.54
CA ARG A 27 4.52 6.28 12.37
C ARG A 27 3.45 5.48 13.12
N GLY A 28 3.84 4.44 13.87
CA GLY A 28 2.92 3.51 14.52
C GLY A 28 2.34 2.45 13.57
N TRP A 29 2.85 2.32 12.34
CA TRP A 29 2.34 1.32 11.40
C TRP A 29 3.01 -0.03 11.64
N HIS A 30 2.17 -1.04 11.85
CA HIS A 30 2.61 -2.41 12.09
C HIS A 30 3.08 -3.04 10.78
N VAL A 31 4.37 -3.38 10.72
CA VAL A 31 5.02 -3.96 9.54
C VAL A 31 5.33 -5.44 9.70
N PHE A 32 5.42 -6.14 8.57
CA PHE A 32 5.86 -7.53 8.50
C PHE A 32 6.65 -7.80 7.20
N PRO A 33 7.51 -8.84 7.16
CA PRO A 33 8.27 -9.17 5.96
C PRO A 33 7.37 -9.80 4.90
N ALA A 34 7.29 -9.15 3.74
CA ALA A 34 6.73 -9.73 2.53
C ALA A 34 7.84 -10.34 1.65
N ALA A 35 7.48 -11.31 0.81
CA ALA A 35 8.40 -12.03 -0.05
C ALA A 35 9.19 -11.08 -0.97
N VAL A 36 10.47 -11.36 -1.17
CA VAL A 36 11.36 -10.56 -2.02
C VAL A 36 10.92 -10.70 -3.48
N GLY A 37 10.70 -9.58 -4.17
CA GLY A 37 10.25 -9.57 -5.56
C GLY A 37 8.79 -9.97 -5.75
N ASP A 38 8.04 -10.21 -4.67
CA ASP A 38 6.66 -10.69 -4.71
C ASP A 38 5.79 -9.95 -3.67
N LYS A 39 4.50 -10.25 -3.63
CA LYS A 39 3.48 -9.59 -2.79
C LYS A 39 3.08 -10.30 -1.49
N PRO A 40 3.04 -11.64 -1.38
CA PRO A 40 2.52 -12.28 -0.19
C PRO A 40 3.51 -12.13 0.98
N PRO A 41 3.06 -12.35 2.23
CA PRO A 41 3.96 -12.57 3.35
C PRO A 41 4.98 -13.65 3.01
N VAL A 42 6.16 -13.59 3.64
CA VAL A 42 7.17 -14.65 3.50
C VAL A 42 6.54 -16.01 3.83
N LYS A 43 6.85 -17.05 3.05
CA LYS A 43 6.31 -18.41 3.23
C LYS A 43 6.43 -18.87 4.70
N GLY A 44 5.33 -19.32 5.27
CA GLY A 44 5.25 -19.72 6.69
C GLY A 44 4.94 -18.58 7.68
N PHE A 45 4.84 -17.34 7.21
CA PHE A 45 4.37 -16.19 7.99
C PHE A 45 2.86 -15.97 7.77
N THR A 46 2.04 -16.95 8.18
CA THR A 46 0.59 -16.96 7.94
C THR A 46 -0.18 -16.02 8.86
N ASP A 47 0.28 -15.85 10.10
CA ASP A 47 -0.37 -14.99 11.11
C ASP A 47 0.12 -13.54 11.02
N TRP A 48 0.18 -13.01 9.80
CA TRP A 48 0.84 -11.74 9.54
C TRP A 48 0.17 -10.57 10.25
N GLU A 49 -1.16 -10.56 10.37
CA GLU A 49 -1.89 -9.44 10.97
C GLU A 49 -1.58 -9.32 12.47
N THR A 50 -1.55 -10.45 13.18
CA THR A 50 -1.29 -10.47 14.64
C THR A 50 0.20 -10.36 14.98
N ARG A 51 1.08 -10.70 14.03
CA ARG A 51 2.54 -10.65 14.23
C ARG A 51 3.22 -9.43 13.62
N ALA A 52 2.49 -8.58 12.91
CA ALA A 52 3.02 -7.32 12.42
C ALA A 52 3.41 -6.43 13.62
N THR A 53 4.54 -5.75 13.51
CA THR A 53 5.19 -5.12 14.65
C THR A 53 5.64 -3.69 14.36
N THR A 54 5.73 -2.90 15.41
CA THR A 54 6.38 -1.58 15.43
C THR A 54 7.70 -1.59 16.20
N ASP A 55 8.11 -2.75 16.75
CA ASP A 55 9.37 -2.88 17.50
C ASP A 55 10.57 -2.75 16.54
N PRO A 56 11.38 -1.68 16.67
CA PRO A 56 12.49 -1.44 15.77
C PRO A 56 13.57 -2.52 15.82
N ASP A 57 13.73 -3.22 16.96
CA ASP A 57 14.72 -4.28 17.09
C ASP A 57 14.27 -5.57 16.43
N LEU A 58 12.98 -5.91 16.52
CA LEU A 58 12.41 -7.02 15.73
C LEU A 58 12.53 -6.75 14.23
N ILE A 59 12.26 -5.52 13.80
CA ILE A 59 12.38 -5.10 12.40
C ILE A 59 13.83 -5.24 11.92
N ARG A 60 14.81 -4.70 12.66
CA ARG A 60 16.24 -4.84 12.32
C ARG A 60 16.66 -6.30 12.21
N ARG A 61 16.31 -7.13 13.19
CA ARG A 61 16.61 -8.58 13.19
C ARG A 61 15.97 -9.31 12.02
N CYS A 62 14.79 -8.89 11.59
CA CYS A 62 14.09 -9.52 10.48
C CYS A 62 14.73 -9.16 9.14
N TRP A 63 14.94 -7.87 8.88
CA TRP A 63 15.53 -7.37 7.62
C TRP A 63 17.04 -7.58 7.51
N SER A 64 17.73 -8.01 8.56
CA SER A 64 19.12 -8.47 8.45
C SER A 64 19.25 -9.81 7.72
N ARG A 65 18.14 -10.56 7.54
CA ARG A 65 18.14 -11.88 6.90
C ARG A 65 18.01 -11.81 5.38
N ALA A 66 17.24 -10.85 4.89
CA ALA A 66 17.01 -10.62 3.47
C ALA A 66 16.39 -9.22 3.28
N PRO A 67 16.48 -8.63 2.07
CA PRO A 67 15.82 -7.38 1.73
C PRO A 67 14.31 -7.59 1.49
N TYR A 68 13.59 -8.10 2.49
CA TYR A 68 12.14 -8.36 2.40
C TYR A 68 11.37 -7.11 1.97
N ASN A 69 10.31 -7.31 1.20
CA ASN A 69 9.34 -6.25 0.96
C ASN A 69 8.65 -5.86 2.27
N VAL A 70 8.17 -4.62 2.35
CA VAL A 70 7.56 -4.07 3.56
C VAL A 70 6.05 -4.26 3.48
N GLY A 71 5.51 -5.28 4.14
CA GLY A 71 4.07 -5.41 4.33
C GLY A 71 3.60 -4.50 5.46
N ILE A 72 2.51 -3.76 5.26
CA ILE A 72 1.86 -2.93 6.28
C ILE A 72 0.49 -3.52 6.59
N ALA A 73 0.29 -4.00 7.83
CA ALA A 73 -0.99 -4.53 8.28
C ALA A 73 -1.95 -3.36 8.59
N CYS A 74 -2.97 -3.16 7.76
CA CYS A 74 -3.79 -1.95 7.79
C CYS A 74 -4.63 -1.86 9.07
N GLY A 75 -5.26 -2.97 9.49
CA GLY A 75 -6.03 -3.06 10.73
C GLY A 75 -5.25 -2.65 11.99
N PRO A 76 -4.16 -3.36 12.35
CA PRO A 76 -3.31 -2.99 13.49
C PRO A 76 -2.72 -1.58 13.39
N SER A 77 -2.52 -1.05 12.18
CA SER A 77 -2.00 0.30 11.97
C SER A 77 -3.06 1.40 12.06
N GLY A 78 -4.34 1.06 12.24
CA GLY A 78 -5.43 2.04 12.20
C GLY A 78 -5.55 2.74 10.85
N LEU A 79 -5.31 2.00 9.75
CA LEU A 79 -5.29 2.54 8.39
C LEU A 79 -6.42 1.98 7.54
N VAL A 80 -6.90 2.83 6.62
CA VAL A 80 -7.68 2.46 5.45
C VAL A 80 -6.90 2.94 4.24
N VAL A 81 -6.53 2.02 3.35
CA VAL A 81 -5.84 2.37 2.12
C VAL A 81 -6.80 2.19 0.95
N VAL A 82 -6.99 3.26 0.18
CA VAL A 82 -7.71 3.22 -1.10
C VAL A 82 -6.68 2.96 -2.20
N ASP A 83 -6.78 1.81 -2.85
CA ASP A 83 -5.86 1.37 -3.91
C ASP A 83 -6.51 1.65 -5.27
N LEU A 84 -5.99 2.68 -5.93
CA LEU A 84 -6.41 3.15 -7.24
C LEU A 84 -5.61 2.40 -8.30
N ASP A 85 -6.20 1.34 -8.79
CA ASP A 85 -5.58 0.43 -9.73
C ASP A 85 -5.69 0.96 -11.17
N LYS A 86 -4.72 0.56 -11.99
CA LYS A 86 -4.79 0.71 -13.45
C LYS A 86 -5.27 -0.61 -14.08
N PRO A 87 -5.85 -0.59 -15.29
CA PRO A 87 -6.08 -1.81 -16.06
C PRO A 87 -4.82 -2.67 -16.14
N LYS A 88 -4.99 -4.00 -16.11
CA LYS A 88 -3.87 -4.93 -16.24
C LYS A 88 -3.24 -4.80 -17.63
N PRO A 89 -1.95 -5.17 -17.80
CA PRO A 89 -1.33 -5.23 -19.12
C PRO A 89 -2.16 -6.06 -20.11
N GLY A 90 -2.37 -5.52 -21.32
CA GLY A 90 -3.21 -6.13 -22.36
C GLY A 90 -4.71 -5.86 -22.22
N MET A 91 -5.11 -5.12 -21.18
CA MET A 91 -6.49 -4.71 -20.92
C MET A 91 -6.66 -3.19 -21.06
N GLU A 92 -5.64 -2.50 -21.61
CA GLU A 92 -5.71 -1.07 -21.92
C GLU A 92 -6.79 -0.79 -22.96
N GLY A 93 -7.61 0.24 -22.72
CA GLY A 93 -8.70 0.61 -23.63
C GLY A 93 -9.94 -0.28 -23.52
N LEU A 94 -9.98 -1.24 -22.59
CA LEU A 94 -11.26 -1.85 -22.20
C LEU A 94 -12.19 -0.79 -21.65
N ARG A 95 -13.46 -0.87 -22.07
CA ARG A 95 -14.48 -0.03 -21.48
C ARG A 95 -14.71 -0.45 -20.03
N PRO A 96 -14.80 0.51 -19.10
CA PRO A 96 -15.28 0.23 -17.77
C PRO A 96 -16.67 -0.42 -17.83
N PRO A 97 -17.05 -1.28 -16.86
CA PRO A 97 -18.43 -1.73 -16.74
C PRO A 97 -19.35 -0.56 -16.36
N PRO A 98 -20.64 -0.57 -16.73
CA PRO A 98 -21.62 0.35 -16.15
C PRO A 98 -21.61 0.26 -14.61
N PRO A 99 -21.76 1.39 -13.88
CA PRO A 99 -22.07 2.74 -14.35
C PRO A 99 -20.84 3.58 -14.73
N TRP A 100 -19.66 2.98 -14.87
CA TRP A 100 -18.39 3.66 -15.08
C TRP A 100 -18.01 3.85 -16.55
N ASP A 101 -18.76 3.27 -17.50
CA ASP A 101 -18.58 3.46 -18.95
C ASP A 101 -18.94 4.90 -19.37
N LEU A 102 -18.05 5.84 -19.03
CA LEU A 102 -18.20 7.27 -19.24
C LEU A 102 -16.96 7.81 -19.96
N PRO A 103 -17.12 8.86 -20.81
CA PRO A 103 -15.98 9.49 -21.46
C PRO A 103 -14.94 9.96 -20.46
N GLY A 104 -13.67 9.58 -20.68
CA GLY A 104 -12.54 9.96 -19.82
C GLY A 104 -12.29 9.04 -18.62
N VAL A 105 -13.14 8.04 -18.37
CA VAL A 105 -12.91 7.05 -17.30
C VAL A 105 -12.11 5.88 -17.84
N THR A 106 -10.90 5.71 -17.33
CA THR A 106 -9.95 4.69 -17.80
C THR A 106 -9.28 3.92 -16.67
N GLU A 107 -9.23 4.47 -15.46
CA GLU A 107 -8.62 3.85 -14.30
C GLU A 107 -9.31 4.23 -12.98
N GLY A 108 -8.90 3.60 -11.87
CA GLY A 108 -9.50 3.83 -10.56
C GLY A 108 -9.39 5.29 -10.09
N ALA A 109 -8.36 6.03 -10.51
CA ALA A 109 -8.21 7.44 -10.20
C ALA A 109 -9.32 8.31 -10.84
N ASP A 110 -9.75 7.97 -12.07
CA ASP A 110 -10.85 8.66 -12.75
C ASP A 110 -12.18 8.36 -12.06
N VAL A 111 -12.39 7.12 -11.62
CA VAL A 111 -13.57 6.71 -10.85
C VAL A 111 -13.62 7.46 -9.52
N LEU A 112 -12.50 7.59 -8.81
CA LEU A 112 -12.44 8.37 -7.57
C LEU A 112 -12.75 9.85 -7.83
N ALA A 113 -12.23 10.42 -8.92
CA ALA A 113 -12.52 11.80 -9.28
C ALA A 113 -14.02 12.04 -9.51
N LEU A 114 -14.69 11.13 -10.22
CA LEU A 114 -16.14 11.17 -10.42
C LEU A 114 -16.92 11.03 -9.11
N LEU A 115 -16.50 10.15 -8.20
CA LEU A 115 -17.13 10.02 -6.89
C LEU A 115 -17.02 11.33 -6.09
N CYS A 116 -15.87 11.98 -6.13
CA CYS A 116 -15.65 13.25 -5.43
C CYS A 116 -16.49 14.37 -6.05
N GLU A 117 -16.52 14.46 -7.39
CA GLU A 117 -17.35 15.42 -8.13
C GLU A 117 -18.82 15.26 -7.78
N ARG A 118 -19.36 14.02 -7.84
CA ARG A 118 -20.75 13.71 -7.50
C ARG A 118 -21.09 14.05 -6.04
N ALA A 119 -20.13 13.96 -5.14
CA ALA A 119 -20.27 14.33 -3.74
C ALA A 119 -20.02 15.82 -3.46
N GLY A 120 -19.65 16.62 -4.46
CA GLY A 120 -19.25 18.02 -4.29
C GLY A 120 -18.03 18.20 -3.39
N GLN A 121 -17.11 17.23 -3.39
CA GLN A 121 -15.93 17.19 -2.55
C GLN A 121 -14.65 17.42 -3.38
N PRO A 122 -13.59 18.01 -2.78
CA PRO A 122 -12.29 18.07 -3.44
C PRO A 122 -11.68 16.67 -3.61
N LEU A 123 -10.73 16.54 -4.54
CA LEU A 123 -9.97 15.31 -4.70
C LEU A 123 -9.14 15.03 -3.43
N PRO A 124 -9.17 13.80 -2.88
CA PRO A 124 -8.64 13.52 -1.55
C PRO A 124 -7.14 13.16 -1.60
N PHE A 125 -6.33 13.89 -2.38
CA PHE A 125 -4.90 13.62 -2.56
C PHE A 125 -4.00 14.24 -1.49
N GLU A 126 -4.54 15.08 -0.60
CA GLU A 126 -3.83 15.68 0.54
C GLU A 126 -3.65 14.67 1.69
N THR A 127 -3.07 13.52 1.36
CA THR A 127 -2.80 12.42 2.29
C THR A 127 -1.55 11.63 1.87
N PHE A 128 -1.01 10.80 2.77
CA PHE A 128 0.14 9.97 2.45
C PHE A 128 -0.15 9.09 1.22
N THR A 129 0.67 9.25 0.18
CA THR A 129 0.38 8.70 -1.15
C THR A 129 1.58 7.94 -1.69
N VAL A 130 1.33 6.73 -2.18
CA VAL A 130 2.35 5.81 -2.69
C VAL A 130 1.99 5.35 -4.09
N ARG A 131 2.88 5.55 -5.06
CA ARG A 131 2.78 4.93 -6.38
C ARG A 131 3.01 3.43 -6.27
N THR A 132 2.17 2.63 -6.92
CA THR A 132 2.32 1.18 -6.98
C THR A 132 3.22 0.76 -8.14
N ARG A 133 3.67 -0.50 -8.11
CA ARG A 133 4.56 -1.07 -9.14
C ARG A 133 4.04 -0.94 -10.58
N ARG A 134 2.71 -0.90 -10.78
CA ARG A 134 2.06 -0.83 -12.10
C ARG A 134 1.63 0.59 -12.48
N GLY A 135 2.00 1.59 -11.68
CA GLY A 135 1.66 3.00 -11.91
C GLY A 135 0.32 3.44 -11.32
N GLY A 136 -0.42 2.56 -10.65
CA GLY A 136 -1.56 2.96 -9.80
C GLY A 136 -1.09 3.67 -8.53
N THR A 137 -2.03 3.96 -7.62
CA THR A 137 -1.73 4.75 -6.42
C THR A 137 -2.46 4.23 -5.18
N HIS A 138 -1.74 4.05 -4.08
CA HIS A 138 -2.32 3.87 -2.74
C HIS A 138 -2.48 5.24 -2.06
N LEU A 139 -3.71 5.57 -1.65
CA LEU A 139 -4.01 6.70 -0.76
C LEU A 139 -4.27 6.17 0.65
N TYR A 140 -3.46 6.59 1.61
CA TYR A 140 -3.54 6.11 2.99
C TYR A 140 -4.37 7.08 3.82
N TYR A 141 -5.33 6.58 4.58
CA TYR A 141 -6.13 7.38 5.51
C TYR A 141 -6.11 6.74 6.90
N THR A 142 -6.37 7.53 7.94
CA THR A 142 -6.67 6.98 9.26
C THR A 142 -8.07 6.35 9.26
N ALA A 143 -8.18 5.18 9.89
CA ALA A 143 -9.44 4.50 10.07
C ALA A 143 -10.31 5.30 11.05
N PRO A 144 -11.63 5.43 10.80
CA PRO A 144 -12.54 6.09 11.71
C PRO A 144 -12.69 5.30 13.01
N ASP A 145 -12.83 6.01 14.13
CA ASP A 145 -13.01 5.38 15.45
C ASP A 145 -14.35 4.62 15.53
N GLY A 146 -14.35 3.51 16.27
CA GLY A 146 -15.56 2.75 16.60
C GLY A 146 -16.15 1.91 15.45
N VAL A 147 -15.60 1.97 14.24
CA VAL A 147 -16.07 1.16 13.09
C VAL A 147 -14.94 0.35 12.48
N LYS A 148 -15.17 -0.95 12.31
CA LYS A 148 -14.19 -1.87 11.72
C LYS A 148 -14.49 -2.09 10.23
N LEU A 149 -13.93 -1.24 9.39
CA LEU A 149 -13.99 -1.41 7.94
C LEU A 149 -13.22 -2.66 7.49
N ARG A 150 -13.71 -3.29 6.42
CA ARG A 150 -13.14 -4.50 5.81
C ARG A 150 -12.59 -4.17 4.42
N ASN A 151 -11.90 -5.15 3.84
CA ASN A 151 -11.40 -5.01 2.47
C ASN A 151 -12.56 -5.05 1.48
N THR A 152 -12.40 -4.31 0.39
CA THR A 152 -13.35 -4.28 -0.72
C THR A 152 -12.60 -4.47 -2.03
N GLU A 153 -13.29 -4.97 -3.06
CA GLU A 153 -12.71 -5.19 -4.38
C GLU A 153 -13.61 -4.59 -5.46
N GLY A 154 -13.13 -3.54 -6.10
CA GLY A 154 -13.91 -2.77 -7.06
C GLY A 154 -15.31 -2.38 -6.54
N ASP A 155 -16.35 -2.68 -7.34
CA ASP A 155 -17.76 -2.45 -6.99
C ASP A 155 -18.30 -3.41 -5.91
N ARG A 156 -17.57 -4.47 -5.54
CA ARG A 156 -18.02 -5.44 -4.54
C ARG A 156 -17.83 -4.88 -3.14
N GLY A 157 -18.85 -4.16 -2.67
CA GLY A 157 -18.85 -3.48 -1.37
C GLY A 157 -17.83 -2.32 -1.28
N GLY A 158 -17.21 -1.96 -2.40
CA GLY A 158 -16.19 -0.93 -2.50
C GLY A 158 -16.67 0.31 -3.24
N LEU A 159 -15.72 1.19 -3.56
CA LEU A 159 -16.01 2.53 -4.08
C LEU A 159 -16.36 2.54 -5.57
N GLY A 160 -15.85 1.58 -6.34
CA GLY A 160 -16.09 1.54 -7.77
C GLY A 160 -15.08 0.71 -8.54
N TRP A 161 -15.30 0.58 -9.84
CA TRP A 161 -14.38 -0.15 -10.74
C TRP A 161 -12.93 0.31 -10.59
N LEU A 162 -12.00 -0.66 -10.47
CA LEU A 162 -10.56 -0.45 -10.22
C LEU A 162 -10.22 0.34 -8.95
N ILE A 163 -11.12 0.38 -7.97
CA ILE A 163 -10.83 0.89 -6.63
C ILE A 163 -11.01 -0.23 -5.62
N ASP A 164 -9.89 -0.70 -5.08
CA ASP A 164 -9.87 -1.61 -3.94
C ASP A 164 -9.70 -0.82 -2.64
N THR A 165 -10.15 -1.39 -1.52
CA THR A 165 -9.78 -0.87 -0.20
C THR A 165 -9.16 -1.95 0.65
N ARG A 166 -8.12 -1.56 1.40
CA ARG A 166 -7.42 -2.42 2.36
C ARG A 166 -7.54 -1.80 3.75
N ALA A 167 -8.18 -2.53 4.65
CA ALA A 167 -8.48 -2.11 6.01
C ALA A 167 -8.21 -3.27 6.99
N SER A 168 -9.06 -3.51 8.00
CA SER A 168 -8.84 -4.63 8.91
C SER A 168 -9.04 -5.99 8.22
N GLY A 169 -8.09 -6.90 8.44
CA GLY A 169 -7.96 -8.14 7.65
C GLY A 169 -7.24 -7.94 6.32
N GLY A 170 -6.73 -6.74 6.04
CA GLY A 170 -5.96 -6.41 4.83
C GLY A 170 -4.56 -5.89 5.13
N TYR A 171 -3.72 -5.96 4.11
CA TYR A 171 -2.40 -5.35 4.11
C TYR A 171 -2.11 -4.75 2.74
N VAL A 172 -1.10 -3.88 2.70
CA VAL A 172 -0.51 -3.35 1.47
C VAL A 172 1.00 -3.54 1.49
N LEU A 173 1.61 -3.52 0.31
CA LEU A 173 3.04 -3.27 0.23
C LEU A 173 3.30 -1.78 0.40
N GLY A 174 4.20 -1.46 1.33
CA GLY A 174 4.66 -0.12 1.62
C GLY A 174 5.85 0.31 0.76
N PRO A 175 6.25 1.59 0.89
CA PRO A 175 7.36 2.16 0.14
C PRO A 175 8.67 1.38 0.27
N GLY A 176 9.49 1.43 -0.79
CA GLY A 176 10.77 0.72 -0.88
C GLY A 176 10.65 -0.75 -1.25
N SER A 177 9.44 -1.31 -1.23
CA SER A 177 9.17 -2.64 -1.77
C SER A 177 9.38 -2.66 -3.28
N PHE A 178 9.85 -3.78 -3.81
CA PHE A 178 10.01 -4.03 -5.24
C PHE A 178 9.38 -5.37 -5.60
N VAL A 179 8.63 -5.39 -6.71
CA VAL A 179 7.93 -6.58 -7.19
C VAL A 179 8.29 -6.80 -8.64
N ASP A 180 8.54 -8.05 -9.01
CA ASP A 180 8.89 -8.49 -10.35
C ASP A 180 8.04 -9.73 -10.70
N LEU A 181 6.86 -9.48 -11.26
CA LEU A 181 5.87 -10.51 -11.59
C LEU A 181 5.44 -10.38 -13.05
N PRO A 182 4.89 -11.44 -13.67
CA PRO A 182 4.50 -11.42 -15.08
C PRO A 182 3.53 -10.30 -15.47
N ASP A 183 2.73 -9.80 -14.53
CA ASP A 183 1.77 -8.71 -14.73
C ASP A 183 2.34 -7.32 -14.42
N GLY A 184 3.66 -7.20 -14.19
CA GLY A 184 4.37 -5.93 -14.08
C GLY A 184 5.54 -5.94 -13.07
N THR A 185 6.52 -5.09 -13.34
CA THR A 185 7.74 -4.96 -12.53
C THR A 185 7.89 -3.52 -12.07
N GLY A 186 8.20 -3.30 -10.78
CA GLY A 186 8.40 -1.95 -10.28
C GLY A 186 8.47 -1.82 -8.76
N THR A 187 8.79 -0.60 -8.34
CA THR A 187 8.92 -0.16 -6.95
C THR A 187 7.63 0.48 -6.43
N TYR A 188 7.41 0.36 -5.12
CA TYR A 188 6.45 1.18 -4.39
C TYR A 188 7.14 2.44 -3.90
N GLU A 189 6.67 3.61 -4.34
CA GLU A 189 7.38 4.89 -4.14
C GLU A 189 6.47 5.95 -3.51
N VAL A 190 6.99 6.68 -2.54
CA VAL A 190 6.26 7.80 -1.94
C VAL A 190 6.14 8.91 -2.96
N LEU A 191 4.89 9.28 -3.32
CA LEU A 191 4.59 10.46 -4.13
C LEU A 191 4.32 11.69 -3.25
N HIS A 192 3.65 11.49 -2.12
CA HIS A 192 3.34 12.55 -1.17
C HIS A 192 3.60 12.07 0.26
N ASN A 193 4.58 12.68 0.94
CA ASN A 193 4.99 12.33 2.29
C ASN A 193 4.25 13.19 3.33
N ALA A 194 2.94 12.97 3.47
CA ALA A 194 2.12 13.58 4.52
C ALA A 194 1.86 12.61 5.69
N THR A 195 1.26 13.14 6.74
CA THR A 195 0.53 12.29 7.71
C THR A 195 -0.74 11.80 7.03
N PRO A 196 -1.17 10.53 7.20
CA PRO A 196 -2.47 10.09 6.69
C PRO A 196 -3.59 10.99 7.22
N ALA A 197 -4.38 11.54 6.31
CA ALA A 197 -5.57 12.30 6.63
C ALA A 197 -6.69 11.38 7.13
N PRO A 198 -7.71 11.90 7.84
CA PRO A 198 -8.93 11.15 8.10
C PRO A 198 -9.60 10.68 6.81
N LEU A 199 -10.18 9.47 6.82
CA LEU A 199 -10.95 8.97 5.69
C LEU A 199 -12.11 9.95 5.38
N PRO A 200 -12.22 10.49 4.14
CA PRO A 200 -13.28 11.42 3.80
C PRO A 200 -14.67 10.84 4.10
N PRO A 201 -15.58 11.60 4.74
CA PRO A 201 -16.90 11.09 5.12
C PRO A 201 -17.70 10.51 3.94
N SER A 202 -17.59 11.11 2.74
CA SER A 202 -18.27 10.63 1.53
C SER A 202 -17.80 9.24 1.08
N LEU A 203 -16.51 8.91 1.27
CA LEU A 203 -15.97 7.59 0.98
C LEU A 203 -16.31 6.61 2.11
N PHE A 204 -16.20 7.07 3.36
CA PHE A 204 -16.55 6.25 4.52
C PHE A 204 -17.98 5.72 4.45
N GLN A 205 -18.96 6.56 4.11
CA GLN A 205 -20.37 6.15 4.00
C GLN A 205 -20.59 5.04 2.96
N GLN A 206 -19.82 5.03 1.87
CA GLN A 206 -19.90 4.00 0.83
C GLN A 206 -19.23 2.69 1.23
N LEU A 207 -18.30 2.72 2.21
CA LEU A 207 -17.56 1.57 2.70
C LEU A 207 -18.20 0.91 3.92
N LEU A 208 -19.29 1.49 4.45
CA LEU A 208 -20.03 0.87 5.53
C LEU A 208 -20.63 -0.47 5.06
N PRO A 209 -20.56 -1.53 5.87
CA PRO A 209 -21.26 -2.77 5.58
C PRO A 209 -22.76 -2.50 5.36
N THR A 210 -23.31 -3.04 4.28
CA THR A 210 -24.75 -3.03 4.01
C THR A 210 -25.51 -4.06 4.83
#